data_AF-G2QL84-F1
#
_entry.id   AF-G2QL84-F1
#
_cell.length_a   1.000
_cell.length_b   1.000
_cell.length_c   1.000
_cell.angle_alpha   90.00
_cell.angle_beta   90.00
_cell.angle_gamma   90.00
#
_symmetry.space_group_name_H-M   'P 1'
#
loop_
_entity.id
_entity.type
_entity.pdbx_description
1 polymer ?
#
loop_
_entity_poly.entity_id
_entity_poly.type
_entity_poly.pdbx_seq_one_letter_code
_entity_poly.pdbx_strand_id
1 'polypeptide(L)'
;MATQLSGGQVLSLSTDEHLSDNTQDGSPQIQTFTGGGDNVSETKRGLLAQQLLQAPSIDATALTALLDRIPSESDHRPVQSYYPSPSRSSTVEPPEDEEHEYEIKCHQALLDDNCRPLFHVDLLPHVEANPDAHTHLLRPWTIQQHPADAKGKWQALSRQWNRWKEFRAWQLRGRRRRPGFGEYLDVYRRDYFMSGGTSRRAAEPEFEQTARLRWERDYSDYGEDEEDVERHAEVVRRLLPRGFVIRRPLRLLLDPKTQDLWTTYAEYLAFEAECLYLLAGDARRLEKKAKGKYEVAKAKVDQQQCRVDWVLSEIEKIKEEQKAAACEGSSGKTGSSKKRRPTDGSDGLQDVVEPRLGKRRRMGKTDEDTTDKDKTDETEEVLASRSNNLS
;
A
#
# COMPACT_ATOMS: atom_id res chain seq x y z
N MET A 1 -17.42 -42.37 5.33
CA MET A 1 -15.95 -42.41 5.44
C MET A 1 -15.44 -41.01 5.12
N ALA A 2 -14.98 -40.29 6.13
CA ALA A 2 -14.57 -38.89 6.01
C ALA A 2 -13.05 -38.86 5.83
N THR A 3 -12.59 -38.37 4.68
CA THR A 3 -11.17 -38.21 4.39
C THR A 3 -10.73 -36.83 4.88
N GLN A 4 -9.96 -36.81 5.97
CA GLN A 4 -9.24 -35.62 6.42
C GLN A 4 -8.15 -35.28 5.39
N LEU A 5 -8.19 -34.06 4.84
CA LEU A 5 -7.09 -33.49 4.08
C LEU A 5 -6.15 -32.77 5.07
N SER A 6 -4.99 -33.37 5.29
CA SER A 6 -3.90 -32.81 6.09
C SER A 6 -3.22 -31.68 5.30
N GLY A 7 -3.40 -30.44 5.76
CA GLY A 7 -2.68 -29.27 5.26
C GLY A 7 -1.21 -29.33 5.68
N GLY A 8 -0.33 -29.63 4.72
CA GLY A 8 1.09 -29.77 4.94
C GLY A 8 1.89 -29.83 3.64
N GLN A 9 1.58 -28.98 2.67
CA GLN A 9 2.48 -28.66 1.57
C GLN A 9 2.81 -27.18 1.65
N VAL A 10 3.84 -26.89 2.45
CA VAL A 10 4.61 -25.65 2.33
C VAL A 10 5.12 -25.60 0.89
N LEU A 11 4.93 -24.47 0.21
CA LEU A 11 5.43 -24.20 -1.13
C LEU A 11 6.95 -24.52 -1.16
N SER A 12 7.29 -25.66 -1.76
CA SER A 12 8.66 -26.07 -1.99
C SER A 12 9.21 -25.22 -3.13
N LEU A 13 9.71 -24.03 -2.79
CA LEU A 13 10.49 -23.20 -3.70
C LEU A 13 11.83 -23.91 -3.95
N SER A 14 11.87 -24.72 -5.01
CA SER A 14 13.09 -25.36 -5.49
C SER A 14 14.10 -24.29 -5.91
N THR A 15 15.22 -24.24 -5.19
CA THR A 15 16.46 -23.61 -5.61
C THR A 15 17.02 -24.39 -6.79
N ASP A 16 16.95 -23.81 -7.98
CA ASP A 16 17.91 -24.03 -9.06
C ASP A 16 17.53 -23.06 -10.18
N GLU A 17 18.18 -21.90 -10.22
CA GLU A 17 18.63 -21.30 -11.47
C GLU A 17 19.91 -20.50 -11.19
N HIS A 18 20.96 -20.92 -11.89
CA HIS A 18 22.27 -20.31 -11.98
C HIS A 18 22.11 -18.90 -12.58
N LEU A 19 22.28 -17.86 -11.77
CA LEU A 19 22.58 -16.52 -12.27
C LEU A 19 24.06 -16.25 -12.08
N SER A 20 24.69 -16.03 -13.23
CA SER A 20 26.11 -15.87 -13.48
C SER A 20 26.76 -14.80 -12.61
N ASP A 21 27.91 -15.20 -12.08
CA ASP A 21 28.98 -14.40 -11.51
C ASP A 21 29.38 -13.26 -12.46
N ASN A 22 29.33 -12.03 -11.96
CA ASN A 22 30.22 -10.97 -12.43
C ASN A 22 30.55 -10.07 -11.25
N THR A 23 31.73 -10.33 -10.73
CA THR A 23 32.45 -9.55 -9.74
C THR A 23 32.70 -8.14 -10.27
N GLN A 24 32.22 -7.12 -9.55
CA GLN A 24 32.94 -5.86 -9.49
C GLN A 24 32.89 -5.28 -8.07
N ASP A 25 34.10 -4.95 -7.64
CA ASP A 25 34.56 -4.51 -6.35
C ASP A 25 33.92 -3.16 -5.94
N GLY A 26 33.46 -3.08 -4.69
CA GLY A 26 32.70 -1.93 -4.20
C GLY A 26 32.25 -2.12 -2.75
N SER A 27 33.22 -2.08 -1.83
CA SER A 27 32.95 -2.08 -0.38
C SER A 27 32.04 -0.90 0.03
N PRO A 28 30.88 -1.14 0.68
CA PRO A 28 30.13 -0.06 1.30
C PRO A 28 30.65 0.22 2.72
N GLN A 29 31.15 1.43 2.92
CA GLN A 29 31.39 2.04 4.23
C GLN A 29 30.09 2.04 5.05
N ILE A 30 30.08 1.31 6.16
CA ILE A 30 29.05 1.42 7.18
C ILE A 30 29.43 2.61 8.07
N GLN A 31 28.72 3.73 7.91
CA GLN A 31 28.71 4.78 8.91
C GLN A 31 27.81 4.34 10.07
N THR A 32 28.44 3.91 11.15
CA THR A 32 27.79 3.68 12.44
C THR A 32 27.42 5.02 13.07
N PHE A 33 26.12 5.31 13.15
CA PHE A 33 25.59 6.31 14.07
C PHE A 33 25.69 5.78 15.51
N THR A 34 26.67 6.26 16.27
CA THR A 34 26.70 6.17 17.74
C THR A 34 26.62 7.58 18.30
N GLY A 35 25.39 8.00 18.64
CA GLY A 35 25.15 9.18 19.45
C GLY A 35 25.06 8.80 20.93
N GLY A 36 25.85 9.48 21.77
CA GLY A 36 25.60 9.65 23.21
C GLY A 36 26.04 8.50 24.11
N GLY A 37 27.32 8.51 24.53
CA GLY A 37 27.83 7.64 25.58
C GLY A 37 29.24 8.04 26.02
N ASP A 38 29.31 8.94 27.00
CA ASP A 38 30.39 9.22 27.95
C ASP A 38 31.84 9.30 27.45
N ASN A 39 32.33 10.54 27.38
CA ASN A 39 33.71 10.91 27.11
C ASN A 39 34.65 10.53 28.28
N VAL A 40 34.98 9.25 28.41
CA VAL A 40 36.22 8.84 29.09
C VAL A 40 37.35 8.94 28.07
N SER A 41 38.26 9.91 28.29
CA SER A 41 39.39 10.18 27.39
C SER A 41 40.21 8.91 27.14
N GLU A 42 40.65 8.73 25.89
CA GLU A 42 41.38 7.56 25.41
C GLU A 42 42.64 7.26 26.24
N THR A 43 43.26 8.33 26.76
CA THR A 43 44.39 8.29 27.71
C THR A 43 44.04 7.63 29.05
N LYS A 44 42.82 7.82 29.57
CA LYS A 44 42.36 7.17 30.82
C LYS A 44 42.05 5.69 30.59
N ARG A 45 41.54 5.32 29.42
CA ARG A 45 41.32 3.90 29.05
C ARG A 45 42.64 3.16 28.90
N GLY A 46 43.65 3.79 28.31
CA GLY A 46 45.00 3.23 28.18
C GLY A 46 45.67 2.98 29.54
N LEU A 47 45.52 3.91 30.48
CA LEU A 47 46.09 3.78 31.84
C LEU A 47 45.45 2.64 32.64
N LEU A 48 44.13 2.47 32.54
CA LEU A 48 43.40 1.37 33.20
C LEU A 48 43.73 0.00 32.58
N ALA A 49 43.86 -0.07 31.25
CA ALA A 49 44.26 -1.31 30.57
C ALA A 49 45.68 -1.74 30.93
N GLN A 50 46.60 -0.77 31.08
CA GLN A 50 47.97 -1.04 31.51
C GLN A 50 48.07 -1.49 32.97
N GLN A 51 47.23 -0.94 33.86
CA GLN A 51 47.15 -1.38 35.26
C GLN A 51 46.57 -2.80 35.42
N LEU A 52 45.61 -3.19 34.56
CA LEU A 52 45.03 -4.54 34.59
C LEU A 52 45.99 -5.63 34.07
N LEU A 53 46.91 -5.28 33.17
CA LEU A 53 47.91 -6.21 32.63
C LEU A 53 49.09 -6.46 33.59
N GLN A 54 49.24 -5.67 34.66
CA GLN A 54 50.35 -5.80 35.62
C GLN A 54 49.95 -6.38 36.99
N ALA A 55 48.68 -6.70 37.23
CA ALA A 55 48.23 -7.23 38.52
C ALA A 55 48.16 -8.77 38.52
N PRO A 56 48.85 -9.47 39.44
CA PRO A 56 48.66 -10.90 39.61
C PRO A 56 47.35 -11.15 40.37
N SER A 57 46.42 -11.89 39.75
CA SER A 57 45.21 -12.45 40.37
C SER A 57 44.45 -11.48 41.31
N ILE A 58 43.65 -10.58 40.74
CA ILE A 58 42.82 -9.64 41.51
C ILE A 58 41.72 -10.40 42.25
N ASP A 59 41.79 -10.37 43.58
CA ASP A 59 40.75 -10.80 44.50
C ASP A 59 39.51 -9.92 44.37
N ALA A 60 38.32 -10.52 44.37
CA ALA A 60 37.03 -9.84 44.17
C ALA A 60 36.81 -8.73 45.21
N THR A 61 37.35 -8.89 46.43
CA THR A 61 37.25 -7.89 47.49
C THR A 61 38.11 -6.65 47.21
N ALA A 62 39.23 -6.79 46.51
CA ALA A 62 40.08 -5.67 46.11
C ALA A 62 39.42 -4.83 44.99
N LEU A 63 38.60 -5.47 44.14
CA LEU A 63 37.84 -4.79 43.09
C LEU A 63 36.74 -3.89 43.68
N THR A 64 36.02 -4.37 44.71
CA THR A 64 34.99 -3.59 45.39
C THR A 64 35.58 -2.38 46.13
N ALA A 65 36.73 -2.57 46.80
CA ALA A 65 37.44 -1.48 47.46
C ALA A 65 37.99 -0.42 46.49
N LEU A 66 38.26 -0.79 45.23
CA LEU A 66 38.69 0.14 44.19
C LEU A 66 37.53 0.96 43.64
N LEU A 67 36.33 0.37 43.53
CA LEU A 67 35.11 1.08 43.11
C LEU A 67 34.63 2.08 44.16
N ASP A 68 34.74 1.74 45.45
CA ASP A 68 34.41 2.67 46.56
C ASP A 68 35.38 3.85 46.68
N ARG A 69 36.53 3.78 46.01
CA ARG A 69 37.57 4.81 46.05
C ARG A 69 37.44 5.86 44.95
N ILE A 70 36.46 5.72 44.06
CA ILE A 70 36.11 6.73 43.06
C ILE A 70 35.25 7.79 43.78
N PRO A 71 35.73 9.02 43.98
CA PRO A 71 34.90 10.07 44.56
C PRO A 71 33.76 10.38 43.59
N SER A 72 32.51 10.24 44.04
CA SER A 72 31.35 10.74 43.32
C SER A 72 31.40 12.27 43.30
N GLU A 73 32.09 12.85 42.30
CA GLU A 73 31.91 14.25 41.91
C GLU A 73 30.54 14.40 41.25
N SER A 74 29.50 14.41 42.07
CA SER A 74 28.18 14.93 41.72
C SER A 74 27.96 16.22 42.48
N ASP A 75 28.80 17.22 42.21
CA ASP A 75 28.52 18.60 42.60
C ASP A 75 27.37 19.11 41.74
N HIS A 76 26.17 19.04 42.31
CA HIS A 76 24.95 19.63 41.79
C HIS A 76 25.09 21.16 41.74
N ARG A 77 25.55 21.69 40.61
CA ARG A 77 25.22 23.06 40.19
C ARG A 77 23.79 23.06 39.61
N PRO A 78 22.84 23.83 40.16
CA PRO A 78 21.55 23.99 39.53
C PRO A 78 21.72 24.90 38.30
N VAL A 79 21.90 24.30 37.13
CA VAL A 79 21.67 25.01 35.87
C VAL A 79 20.16 25.07 35.68
N GLN A 80 19.61 26.22 36.02
CA GLN A 80 18.22 26.58 35.79
C GLN A 80 18.00 26.66 34.26
N SER A 81 17.64 25.52 33.67
CA SER A 81 17.24 25.41 32.27
C SER A 81 15.88 26.09 32.11
N TYR A 82 15.90 27.33 31.60
CA TYR A 82 14.73 28.07 31.15
C TYR A 82 14.24 27.60 29.76
N TYR A 83 14.25 26.29 29.50
CA TYR A 83 13.42 25.76 28.43
C TYR A 83 12.09 25.33 29.04
N PRO A 84 10.96 25.98 28.66
CA PRO A 84 9.65 25.41 28.93
C PRO A 84 9.66 24.06 28.24
N SER A 85 9.79 22.99 29.04
CA SER A 85 9.48 21.66 28.56
C SER A 85 8.03 21.76 28.09
N PRO A 86 7.72 21.48 26.81
CA PRO A 86 6.34 21.27 26.42
C PRO A 86 5.87 20.15 27.33
N SER A 87 4.95 20.47 28.24
CA SER A 87 4.24 19.49 29.03
C SER A 87 3.94 18.34 28.10
N ARG A 88 4.51 17.16 28.40
CA ARG A 88 4.15 15.92 27.72
C ARG A 88 2.64 15.93 27.70
N SER A 89 2.06 16.21 26.53
CA SER A 89 0.63 16.10 26.35
C SER A 89 0.32 14.69 26.77
N SER A 90 -0.47 14.57 27.84
CA SER A 90 -1.09 13.32 28.22
C SER A 90 -1.60 12.71 26.93
N THR A 91 -1.04 11.56 26.54
CA THR A 91 -1.59 10.74 25.46
C THR A 91 -2.92 10.25 25.99
N VAL A 92 -3.94 11.11 25.86
CA VAL A 92 -5.33 10.72 25.97
C VAL A 92 -5.48 9.64 24.90
N GLU A 93 -5.71 8.40 25.33
CA GLU A 93 -6.11 7.35 24.41
C GLU A 93 -7.29 7.90 23.60
N PRO A 94 -7.22 7.81 22.25
CA PRO A 94 -8.31 8.29 21.42
C PRO A 94 -9.62 7.70 21.94
N PRO A 95 -10.70 8.50 22.05
CA PRO A 95 -12.00 7.95 22.42
C PRO A 95 -12.31 6.73 21.53
N GLU A 96 -12.85 5.66 22.11
CA GLU A 96 -13.11 4.38 21.42
C GLU A 96 -13.88 4.57 20.10
N ASP A 97 -14.75 5.59 20.05
CA ASP A 97 -15.51 6.00 18.86
C ASP A 97 -14.61 6.41 17.67
N GLU A 98 -13.44 7.02 17.91
CA GLU A 98 -12.53 7.47 16.85
C GLU A 98 -11.87 6.30 16.12
N GLU A 99 -11.55 5.22 16.85
CA GLU A 99 -10.95 4.02 16.26
C GLU A 99 -11.96 3.23 15.42
N HIS A 100 -13.20 3.15 15.88
CA HIS A 100 -14.29 2.52 15.15
C HIS A 100 -14.57 3.27 13.83
N GLU A 101 -14.72 4.60 13.91
CA GLU A 101 -14.89 5.45 12.72
C GLU A 101 -13.73 5.33 11.74
N TYR A 102 -12.49 5.17 12.25
CA TYR A 102 -11.32 5.00 11.40
C TYR A 102 -11.37 3.71 10.58
N GLU A 103 -11.82 2.59 11.17
CA GLU A 103 -12.01 1.34 10.45
C GLU A 103 -13.10 1.43 9.37
N ILE A 104 -14.20 2.16 9.64
CA ILE A 104 -15.23 2.47 8.63
C ILE A 104 -14.64 3.27 7.46
N LYS A 105 -13.83 4.30 7.76
CA LYS A 105 -13.14 5.09 6.72
C LYS A 105 -12.19 4.21 5.89
N CYS A 106 -11.47 3.29 6.53
CA CYS A 106 -10.60 2.34 5.84
C CYS A 106 -11.39 1.39 4.93
N HIS A 107 -12.56 0.90 5.38
CA HIS A 107 -13.46 0.10 4.54
C HIS A 107 -13.85 0.85 3.26
N GLN A 108 -14.29 2.10 3.39
CA GLN A 108 -14.68 2.91 2.24
C GLN A 108 -13.48 3.20 1.31
N ALA A 109 -12.32 3.54 1.88
CA ALA A 109 -11.11 3.81 1.11
C ALA A 109 -10.63 2.58 0.31
N LEU A 110 -10.79 1.37 0.87
CA LEU A 110 -10.53 0.12 0.16
C LEU A 110 -11.44 -0.02 -1.06
N LEU A 111 -12.75 0.21 -0.90
CA LEU A 111 -13.70 0.15 -2.01
C LEU A 111 -13.42 1.20 -3.09
N ASP A 112 -13.16 2.45 -2.68
CA ASP A 112 -12.87 3.56 -3.57
C ASP A 112 -11.59 3.31 -4.40
N ASP A 113 -10.66 2.52 -3.89
CA ASP A 113 -9.41 2.15 -4.57
C ASP A 113 -9.47 0.75 -5.21
N ASN A 114 -10.67 0.22 -5.47
CA ASN A 114 -10.95 -1.07 -6.10
C ASN A 114 -10.34 -2.29 -5.36
N CYS A 115 -10.17 -2.19 -4.04
CA CYS A 115 -9.83 -3.31 -3.17
C CYS A 115 -11.11 -3.94 -2.59
N ARG A 116 -11.04 -5.23 -2.23
CA ARG A 116 -12.13 -5.93 -1.56
C ARG A 116 -11.83 -5.92 -0.07
N PRO A 117 -12.65 -5.24 0.75
CA PRO A 117 -12.51 -5.29 2.19
C PRO A 117 -12.58 -6.73 2.69
N LEU A 118 -11.79 -7.05 3.72
CA LEU A 118 -11.74 -8.38 4.33
C LEU A 118 -13.13 -8.89 4.74
N PHE A 119 -13.98 -7.97 5.21
CA PHE A 119 -15.37 -8.21 5.56
C PHE A 119 -16.19 -6.94 5.35
N HIS A 120 -17.51 -7.11 5.25
CA HIS A 120 -18.47 -5.99 5.12
C HIS A 120 -18.54 -5.16 6.40
N VAL A 121 -18.73 -3.84 6.28
CA VAL A 121 -18.76 -2.90 7.41
C VAL A 121 -19.76 -3.29 8.52
N ASP A 122 -20.88 -3.94 8.19
CA ASP A 122 -21.87 -4.39 9.19
C ASP A 122 -21.34 -5.44 10.17
N LEU A 123 -20.26 -6.16 9.79
CA LEU A 123 -19.62 -7.14 10.66
C LEU A 123 -18.69 -6.46 11.69
N LEU A 124 -18.29 -5.21 11.46
CA LEU A 124 -17.31 -4.50 12.29
C LEU A 124 -17.68 -4.48 13.78
N PRO A 125 -18.91 -4.13 14.21
CA PRO A 125 -19.27 -4.15 15.63
C PRO A 125 -19.15 -5.55 16.26
N HIS A 126 -19.38 -6.61 15.49
CA HIS A 126 -19.28 -7.99 15.97
C HIS A 126 -17.82 -8.44 16.09
N VAL A 127 -16.97 -8.03 15.15
CA VAL A 127 -15.52 -8.29 15.20
C VAL A 127 -14.87 -7.53 16.36
N GLU A 128 -15.27 -6.28 16.58
CA GLU A 128 -14.80 -5.46 17.69
C GLU A 128 -15.20 -6.04 19.05
N ALA A 129 -16.47 -6.42 19.21
CA ALA A 129 -16.96 -7.02 20.46
C ALA A 129 -16.31 -8.37 20.77
N ASN A 130 -15.97 -9.17 19.75
CA ASN A 130 -15.35 -10.48 19.93
C ASN A 130 -14.38 -10.83 18.80
N PRO A 131 -13.13 -10.32 18.82
CA PRO A 131 -12.16 -10.60 17.77
C PRO A 131 -11.69 -12.05 17.77
N ASP A 132 -11.68 -12.71 18.94
CA ASP A 132 -11.20 -14.08 19.05
C ASP A 132 -12.18 -15.07 18.39
N ALA A 133 -13.49 -14.81 18.42
CA ALA A 133 -14.48 -15.56 17.63
C ALA A 133 -14.25 -15.45 16.12
N HIS A 134 -13.61 -14.37 15.67
CA HIS A 134 -13.31 -14.09 14.26
C HIS A 134 -11.84 -14.35 13.90
N THR A 135 -11.08 -15.08 14.73
CA THR A 135 -9.64 -15.31 14.53
C THR A 135 -9.30 -15.83 13.14
N HIS A 136 -10.11 -16.75 12.59
CA HIS A 136 -9.89 -17.30 11.25
C HIS A 136 -10.00 -16.26 10.14
N LEU A 137 -10.98 -15.35 10.25
CA LEU A 137 -11.19 -14.25 9.31
C LEU A 137 -10.05 -13.22 9.41
N LEU A 138 -9.65 -12.87 10.63
CA LEU A 138 -8.63 -11.85 10.88
C LEU A 138 -7.21 -12.34 10.61
N ARG A 139 -6.99 -13.65 10.51
CA ARG A 139 -5.66 -14.30 10.44
C ARG A 139 -4.65 -13.64 9.46
N PRO A 140 -5.02 -13.21 8.24
CA PRO A 140 -4.07 -12.53 7.35
C PRO A 140 -3.53 -11.20 7.92
N TRP A 141 -4.23 -10.62 8.90
CA TRP A 141 -4.01 -9.28 9.43
C TRP A 141 -3.80 -9.25 10.95
N THR A 142 -3.64 -10.39 11.64
CA THR A 142 -3.56 -10.46 13.12
C THR A 142 -2.24 -9.99 13.73
N ILE A 143 -1.10 -10.28 13.10
CA ILE A 143 0.22 -9.89 13.62
C ILE A 143 0.50 -8.42 13.29
N GLN A 144 0.92 -7.73 14.34
CA GLN A 144 1.38 -6.36 14.32
C GLN A 144 2.75 -6.29 13.62
N GLN A 145 2.86 -5.48 12.56
CA GLN A 145 4.13 -5.37 11.82
C GLN A 145 5.18 -4.59 12.62
N HIS A 146 4.74 -3.59 13.40
CA HIS A 146 5.59 -2.74 14.22
C HIS A 146 5.00 -2.52 15.63
N PRO A 147 5.80 -2.54 16.73
CA PRO A 147 5.30 -2.37 18.10
C PRO A 147 4.59 -1.03 18.36
N ALA A 148 4.92 0.03 17.62
CA ALA A 148 4.22 1.31 17.69
C ALA A 148 2.81 1.28 17.06
N ASP A 149 2.49 0.26 16.27
CA ASP A 149 1.16 0.06 15.67
C ASP A 149 0.29 -0.78 16.60
N ALA A 150 0.29 -0.50 17.91
CA ALA A 150 -0.37 -1.29 18.96
C ALA A 150 -1.90 -1.18 18.86
N LYS A 151 -2.40 -1.66 17.72
CA LYS A 151 -3.78 -1.67 17.30
C LYS A 151 -4.46 -2.93 17.83
N GLY A 152 -5.72 -2.82 18.21
CA GLY A 152 -6.56 -3.96 18.57
C GLY A 152 -6.56 -5.02 17.46
N LYS A 153 -6.75 -6.30 17.85
CA LYS A 153 -6.84 -7.41 16.88
C LYS A 153 -7.95 -7.20 15.83
N TRP A 154 -9.02 -6.50 16.22
CA TRP A 154 -10.19 -6.22 15.40
C TRP A 154 -9.94 -5.16 14.31
N GLN A 155 -8.87 -4.36 14.43
CA GLN A 155 -8.50 -3.29 13.48
C GLN A 155 -7.82 -3.83 12.21
N ALA A 156 -8.46 -4.81 11.57
CA ALA A 156 -7.91 -5.50 10.41
C ALA A 156 -8.06 -4.71 9.11
N LEU A 157 -9.08 -3.85 8.97
CA LEU A 157 -9.29 -3.09 7.73
C LEU A 157 -8.28 -1.97 7.61
N SER A 158 -7.88 -1.32 8.71
CA SER A 158 -6.78 -0.34 8.64
C SER A 158 -5.43 -0.99 8.30
N ARG A 159 -5.17 -2.20 8.79
CA ARG A 159 -3.97 -2.97 8.42
C ARG A 159 -4.01 -3.36 6.95
N GLN A 160 -5.15 -3.82 6.46
CA GLN A 160 -5.38 -4.11 5.05
C GLN A 160 -5.19 -2.85 4.19
N TRP A 161 -5.75 -1.71 4.59
CA TRP A 161 -5.59 -0.45 3.88
C TRP A 161 -4.14 0.02 3.80
N ASN A 162 -3.40 -0.03 4.92
CA ASN A 162 -1.98 0.31 4.90
C ASN A 162 -1.18 -0.61 3.97
N ARG A 163 -1.46 -1.91 4.01
CA ARG A 163 -0.83 -2.87 3.11
C ARG A 163 -1.18 -2.63 1.64
N TRP A 164 -2.42 -2.25 1.36
CA TRP A 164 -2.86 -1.88 0.03
C TRP A 164 -2.13 -0.62 -0.49
N LYS A 165 -1.87 0.36 0.38
CA LYS A 165 -1.03 1.52 0.01
C LYS A 165 0.41 1.13 -0.32
N GLU A 166 1.00 0.21 0.44
CA GLU A 166 2.33 -0.35 0.12
C GLU A 166 2.32 -1.04 -1.25
N PHE A 167 1.27 -1.80 -1.55
CA PHE A 167 1.07 -2.40 -2.86
C PHE A 167 0.96 -1.35 -3.96
N ARG A 168 0.18 -0.27 -3.79
CA ARG A 168 0.10 0.82 -4.78
C ARG A 168 1.45 1.49 -5.01
N ALA A 169 2.21 1.72 -3.94
CA ALA A 169 3.57 2.26 -4.07
C ALA A 169 4.50 1.28 -4.83
N TRP A 170 4.38 -0.02 -4.58
CA TRP A 170 5.11 -1.06 -5.30
C TRP A 170 4.74 -1.09 -6.79
N GLN A 171 3.46 -0.95 -7.14
CA GLN A 171 3.00 -0.87 -8.53
C GLN A 171 3.62 0.32 -9.28
N LEU A 172 3.66 1.50 -8.64
CA LEU A 172 4.26 2.71 -9.22
C LEU A 172 5.77 2.55 -9.38
N ARG A 173 6.46 2.02 -8.36
CA ARG A 173 7.90 1.74 -8.41
C ARG A 173 8.25 0.76 -9.52
N GLY A 174 7.49 -0.33 -9.63
CA GLY A 174 7.70 -1.34 -10.66
C GLY A 174 7.60 -0.79 -12.07
N ARG A 175 6.63 0.10 -12.31
CA ARG A 175 6.43 0.81 -13.59
C ARG A 175 7.39 1.99 -13.81
N ARG A 176 8.25 2.32 -12.83
CA ARG A 176 9.07 3.54 -12.81
C ARG A 176 8.25 4.82 -12.94
N ARG A 177 6.97 4.77 -12.56
CA ARG A 177 6.05 5.91 -12.63
C ARG A 177 6.14 6.72 -11.35
N ARG A 178 6.50 8.00 -11.50
CA ARG A 178 6.44 8.98 -10.41
C ARG A 178 5.08 9.68 -10.44
N PRO A 179 4.26 9.60 -9.37
CA PRO A 179 3.04 10.38 -9.29
C PRO A 179 3.38 11.87 -9.26
N GLY A 180 2.60 12.68 -9.96
CA GLY A 180 2.72 14.14 -9.88
C GLY A 180 2.49 14.63 -8.45
N PHE A 181 3.11 15.77 -8.08
CA PHE A 181 2.96 16.31 -6.73
C PHE A 181 1.49 16.56 -6.34
N GLY A 182 0.65 16.99 -7.29
CA GLY A 182 -0.80 17.14 -7.08
C GLY A 182 -1.48 15.82 -6.70
N GLU A 183 -1.24 14.75 -7.44
CA GLU A 183 -1.77 13.40 -7.14
C GLU A 183 -1.33 12.93 -5.74
N TYR A 184 -0.06 13.16 -5.39
CA TYR A 184 0.46 12.85 -4.07
C TYR A 184 -0.21 13.67 -2.97
N LEU A 185 -0.37 14.98 -3.18
CA LEU A 185 -0.97 15.90 -2.22
C LEU A 185 -2.42 15.52 -1.92
N ASP A 186 -3.18 15.08 -2.93
CA ASP A 186 -4.57 14.63 -2.74
C ASP A 186 -4.64 13.35 -1.89
N VAL A 187 -3.75 12.38 -2.15
CA VAL A 187 -3.63 11.18 -1.31
C VAL A 187 -3.21 11.54 0.11
N TYR A 188 -2.25 12.45 0.26
CA TYR A 188 -1.75 12.91 1.56
C TYR A 188 -2.83 13.63 2.37
N ARG A 189 -3.63 14.49 1.73
CA ARG A 189 -4.81 15.12 2.35
C ARG A 189 -5.84 14.09 2.78
N ARG A 190 -6.17 13.13 1.93
CA ARG A 190 -7.12 12.06 2.26
C ARG A 190 -6.65 11.27 3.48
N ASP A 191 -5.39 10.83 3.51
CA ASP A 191 -4.82 10.09 4.63
C ASP A 191 -4.78 10.92 5.92
N TYR A 192 -4.51 12.22 5.81
CA TYR A 192 -4.56 13.16 6.93
C TYR A 192 -5.97 13.25 7.52
N PHE A 193 -6.99 13.45 6.69
CA PHE A 193 -8.38 13.51 7.14
C PHE A 193 -8.89 12.18 7.67
N MET A 194 -8.49 11.06 7.07
CA MET A 194 -8.82 9.74 7.60
C MET A 194 -8.32 9.59 9.03
N SER A 195 -7.12 10.08 9.32
CA SER A 195 -6.47 9.97 10.64
C SER A 195 -6.92 11.05 11.66
N GLY A 196 -8.10 11.65 11.47
CA GLY A 196 -8.64 12.68 12.37
C GLY A 196 -8.08 14.09 12.14
N GLY A 197 -7.39 14.31 11.02
CA GLY A 197 -6.91 15.63 10.62
C GLY A 197 -8.03 16.64 10.44
N THR A 198 -7.75 17.94 10.69
CA THR A 198 -8.74 19.01 10.58
C THR A 198 -8.53 19.86 9.33
N SER A 199 -9.62 20.35 8.74
CA SER A 199 -9.55 21.21 7.53
C SER A 199 -8.73 22.48 7.75
N ARG A 200 -8.70 22.99 8.98
CA ARG A 200 -7.88 24.15 9.36
C ARG A 200 -6.40 23.89 9.12
N ARG A 201 -5.86 22.78 9.64
CA ARG A 201 -4.45 22.41 9.45
C ARG A 201 -4.14 22.05 8.00
N ALA A 202 -5.06 21.42 7.29
CA ALA A 202 -4.86 21.08 5.88
C ALA A 202 -4.83 22.31 4.95
N ALA A 203 -5.34 23.47 5.41
CA ALA A 203 -5.31 24.74 4.68
C ALA A 203 -4.07 25.60 4.99
N GLU A 204 -3.26 25.21 5.98
CA GLU A 204 -2.03 25.93 6.33
C GLU A 204 -0.94 25.69 5.27
N PRO A 205 -0.16 26.71 4.86
CA PRO A 205 0.91 26.54 3.87
C PRO A 205 1.97 25.51 4.29
N GLU A 206 2.21 25.33 5.59
CA GLU A 206 3.17 24.34 6.08
C GLU A 206 2.73 22.90 5.77
N PHE A 207 1.43 22.66 5.60
CA PHE A 207 0.91 21.34 5.24
C PHE A 207 1.38 20.91 3.85
N GLU A 208 1.22 21.79 2.86
CA GLU A 208 1.66 21.51 1.48
C GLU A 208 3.18 21.42 1.39
N GLN A 209 3.92 22.27 2.13
CA GLN A 209 5.38 22.20 2.20
C GLN A 209 5.85 20.86 2.79
N THR A 210 5.21 20.40 3.87
CA THR A 210 5.49 19.09 4.47
C THR A 210 5.22 17.95 3.49
N ALA A 211 4.09 18.02 2.77
CA ALA A 211 3.75 17.05 1.74
C ALA A 211 4.79 17.06 0.61
N ARG A 212 5.26 18.24 0.18
CA ARG A 212 6.28 18.40 -0.86
C ARG A 212 7.60 17.77 -0.48
N LEU A 213 8.09 18.05 0.74
CA LEU A 213 9.33 17.45 1.24
C LEU A 213 9.23 15.92 1.31
N ARG A 214 8.09 15.38 1.71
CA ARG A 214 7.87 13.93 1.72
C ARG A 214 7.80 13.36 0.31
N TRP A 215 7.08 14.00 -0.61
CA TRP A 215 7.03 13.58 -2.02
C TRP A 215 8.41 13.60 -2.67
N GLU A 216 9.19 14.66 -2.47
CA GLU A 216 10.57 14.75 -2.96
C GLU A 216 11.43 13.64 -2.34
N ARG A 217 11.35 13.40 -1.03
CA ARG A 217 12.11 12.31 -0.40
C ARG A 217 11.71 10.93 -0.91
N ASP A 218 10.42 10.66 -1.03
CA ASP A 218 9.89 9.34 -1.37
C ASP A 218 10.05 9.02 -2.87
N TYR A 219 10.18 10.05 -3.72
CA TYR A 219 10.23 9.94 -5.18
C TYR A 219 11.43 10.63 -5.86
N SER A 220 12.44 11.12 -5.13
CA SER A 220 13.64 11.75 -5.72
C SER A 220 14.49 10.78 -6.52
N ASP A 221 14.50 9.51 -6.12
CA ASP A 221 15.30 8.44 -6.73
C ASP A 221 14.62 7.82 -7.97
N TYR A 222 13.42 8.28 -8.32
CA TYR A 222 12.81 7.95 -9.59
C TYR A 222 13.51 8.82 -10.64
N GLY A 223 14.57 8.28 -11.24
CA GLY A 223 15.30 8.94 -12.32
C GLY A 223 14.38 9.30 -13.50
N GLU A 224 14.92 10.03 -14.48
CA GLU A 224 14.21 10.39 -15.73
C GLU A 224 13.94 9.18 -16.65
N ASP A 225 14.06 7.97 -16.12
CA ASP A 225 13.84 6.72 -16.84
C ASP A 225 12.41 6.69 -17.38
N GLU A 226 12.27 6.25 -18.63
CA GLU A 226 10.98 6.03 -19.27
C GLU A 226 10.17 4.97 -18.49
N GLU A 227 8.86 5.18 -18.41
CA GLU A 227 7.94 4.26 -17.76
C GLU A 227 8.02 2.87 -18.41
N ASP A 228 8.22 1.83 -17.61
CA ASP A 228 8.53 0.48 -18.11
C ASP A 228 7.54 -0.56 -17.57
N VAL A 229 6.35 -0.57 -18.19
CA VAL A 229 5.24 -1.45 -17.80
C VAL A 229 5.53 -2.92 -18.14
N GLU A 230 6.23 -3.20 -19.25
CA GLU A 230 6.47 -4.58 -19.68
C GLU A 230 7.52 -5.25 -18.78
N ARG A 231 8.60 -4.55 -18.42
CA ARG A 231 9.57 -5.08 -17.44
C ARG A 231 8.90 -5.38 -16.11
N HIS A 232 8.00 -4.50 -15.65
CA HIS A 232 7.22 -4.79 -14.45
C HIS A 232 6.33 -6.02 -14.62
N ALA A 233 5.66 -6.17 -15.77
CA ALA A 233 4.86 -7.35 -16.07
C ALA A 233 5.68 -8.65 -16.06
N GLU A 234 6.93 -8.62 -16.53
CA GLU A 234 7.85 -9.75 -16.42
C GLU A 234 8.21 -10.08 -14.96
N VAL A 235 8.48 -9.07 -14.13
CA VAL A 235 8.73 -9.25 -12.69
C VAL A 235 7.51 -9.89 -12.03
N VAL A 236 6.30 -9.39 -12.29
CA VAL A 236 5.04 -9.98 -11.79
C VAL A 236 4.93 -11.45 -12.21
N ARG A 237 5.16 -11.77 -13.48
CA ARG A 237 5.08 -13.16 -13.98
C ARG A 237 6.06 -14.10 -13.27
N ARG A 238 7.27 -13.63 -12.96
CA ARG A 238 8.30 -14.41 -12.24
C ARG A 238 7.96 -14.64 -10.77
N LEU A 239 7.27 -13.70 -10.14
CA LEU A 239 6.92 -13.74 -8.72
C LEU A 239 5.65 -14.56 -8.42
N LEU A 240 4.80 -14.79 -9.43
CA LEU A 240 3.58 -15.57 -9.23
C LEU A 240 3.90 -16.99 -8.72
N PRO A 241 3.15 -17.50 -7.72
CA PRO A 241 3.40 -18.82 -7.15
C PRO A 241 3.41 -19.93 -8.19
N ARG A 242 4.29 -20.92 -8.01
CA ARG A 242 4.34 -22.11 -8.87
C ARG A 242 2.96 -22.78 -8.91
N GLY A 243 2.47 -23.04 -10.11
CA GLY A 243 1.13 -23.62 -10.33
C GLY A 243 0.02 -22.59 -10.49
N PHE A 244 0.28 -21.29 -10.29
CA PHE A 244 -0.67 -20.25 -10.68
C PHE A 244 -0.76 -20.17 -12.22
N VAL A 245 -1.87 -20.67 -12.78
CA VAL A 245 -2.07 -20.70 -14.23
C VAL A 245 -2.68 -19.38 -14.70
N ILE A 246 -1.87 -18.60 -15.40
CA ILE A 246 -2.30 -17.37 -16.09
C ILE A 246 -3.13 -17.78 -17.32
N ARG A 247 -4.46 -17.80 -17.18
CA ARG A 247 -5.39 -18.20 -18.27
C ARG A 247 -5.64 -17.09 -19.30
N ARG A 248 -5.29 -15.84 -18.97
CA ARG A 248 -5.42 -14.67 -19.85
C ARG A 248 -4.09 -13.92 -19.85
N PRO A 249 -3.64 -13.35 -20.98
CA PRO A 249 -2.41 -12.56 -21.01
C PRO A 249 -2.44 -11.48 -19.92
N LEU A 250 -1.45 -11.51 -19.03
CA LEU A 250 -1.29 -10.48 -18.01
C LEU A 250 -0.79 -9.21 -18.70
N ARG A 251 -1.72 -8.28 -18.96
CA ARG A 251 -1.48 -6.96 -19.55
C ARG A 251 -1.65 -5.92 -18.47
N LEU A 252 -0.55 -5.48 -17.90
CA LEU A 252 -0.58 -4.41 -16.92
C LEU A 252 -0.85 -3.08 -17.63
N LEU A 253 -1.66 -2.23 -17.01
CA LEU A 253 -1.88 -0.87 -17.48
C LEU A 253 -0.90 0.09 -16.83
N LEU A 254 -0.62 1.19 -17.53
CA LEU A 254 0.27 2.24 -17.04
C LEU A 254 -0.27 2.88 -15.76
N ASP A 255 -1.56 3.22 -15.74
CA ASP A 255 -2.25 3.63 -14.52
C ASP A 255 -2.86 2.40 -13.83
N PRO A 256 -2.34 1.99 -12.65
CA PRO A 256 -2.85 0.82 -11.93
C PRO A 256 -4.29 0.96 -11.45
N LYS A 257 -4.86 2.18 -11.41
CA LYS A 257 -6.25 2.40 -10.98
C LYS A 257 -7.27 2.06 -12.07
N THR A 258 -6.86 2.08 -13.33
CA THR A 258 -7.71 1.74 -14.48
C THR A 258 -7.71 0.24 -14.81
N GLN A 259 -6.86 -0.52 -14.11
CA GLN A 259 -6.68 -1.94 -14.32
C GLN A 259 -7.89 -2.73 -13.84
N ASP A 260 -8.26 -3.79 -14.56
CA ASP A 260 -9.37 -4.63 -14.14
C ASP A 260 -9.06 -5.35 -12.82
N LEU A 261 -10.13 -5.74 -12.11
CA LEU A 261 -10.02 -6.31 -10.77
C LEU A 261 -9.21 -7.61 -10.76
N TRP A 262 -9.34 -8.47 -11.78
CA TRP A 262 -8.61 -9.72 -11.82
C TRP A 262 -7.11 -9.48 -12.00
N THR A 263 -6.73 -8.63 -12.96
CA THR A 263 -5.32 -8.28 -13.21
C THR A 263 -4.70 -7.59 -12.00
N THR A 264 -5.45 -6.71 -11.32
CA THR A 264 -5.02 -6.06 -10.07
C THR A 264 -4.71 -7.07 -8.96
N TYR A 265 -5.56 -8.08 -8.78
CA TYR A 265 -5.32 -9.12 -7.76
C TYR A 265 -4.21 -10.09 -8.15
N ALA A 266 -4.03 -10.41 -9.45
CA ALA A 266 -2.88 -11.19 -9.90
C ALA A 266 -1.57 -10.45 -9.63
N GLU A 267 -1.54 -9.13 -9.86
CA GLU A 267 -0.39 -8.29 -9.51
C GLU A 267 -0.20 -8.18 -7.99
N TYR A 268 -1.29 -8.10 -7.22
CA TYR A 268 -1.23 -8.08 -5.75
C TYR A 268 -0.69 -9.41 -5.18
N LEU A 269 -1.04 -10.54 -5.80
CA LEU A 269 -0.51 -11.85 -5.44
C LEU A 269 1.02 -11.90 -5.60
N ALA A 270 1.55 -11.34 -6.69
CA ALA A 270 3.00 -11.26 -6.90
C ALA A 270 3.70 -10.40 -5.83
N PHE A 271 3.10 -9.26 -5.47
CA PHE A 271 3.60 -8.41 -4.38
C PHE A 271 3.65 -9.16 -3.03
N GLU A 272 2.58 -9.85 -2.66
CA GLU A 272 2.55 -10.61 -1.40
C GLU A 272 3.49 -11.83 -1.44
N ALA A 273 3.70 -12.44 -2.61
CA ALA A 273 4.67 -13.53 -2.81
C ALA A 273 6.14 -13.05 -2.70
N GLU A 274 6.47 -11.87 -3.24
CA GLU A 274 7.78 -11.25 -3.06
C GLU A 274 8.07 -10.99 -1.57
N CYS A 275 7.09 -10.41 -0.87
CA CYS A 275 7.22 -10.15 0.56
C CYS A 275 7.40 -11.43 1.37
N LEU A 276 6.69 -12.50 1.00
CA LEU A 276 6.87 -13.83 1.60
C LEU A 276 8.29 -14.35 1.38
N TYR A 277 8.81 -14.23 0.16
CA TYR A 277 10.17 -14.68 -0.17
C TYR A 277 11.23 -13.96 0.67
N LEU A 278 11.12 -12.64 0.80
CA LEU A 278 12.03 -11.82 1.61
C LEU A 278 11.97 -12.22 3.10
N LEU A 279 10.77 -12.31 3.67
CA LEU A 279 10.59 -12.72 5.08
C LEU A 279 11.11 -14.13 5.35
N ALA A 280 10.86 -15.07 4.43
CA ALA A 280 11.37 -16.44 4.55
C ALA A 280 12.90 -16.49 4.49
N GLY A 281 13.52 -15.66 3.64
CA GLY A 281 14.96 -15.46 3.61
C GLY A 281 15.52 -14.98 4.94
N ASP A 282 14.88 -13.98 5.55
CA ASP A 282 15.27 -13.41 6.84
C ASP A 282 15.15 -14.42 7.98
N ALA A 283 14.03 -15.16 8.03
CA ALA A 283 13.81 -16.23 9.01
C ALA A 283 14.90 -17.30 8.92
N ARG A 284 15.25 -17.78 7.72
CA ARG A 284 16.34 -18.76 7.51
C ARG A 284 17.69 -18.26 8.00
N ARG A 285 17.99 -16.96 7.84
CA ARG A 285 19.24 -16.37 8.34
C ARG A 285 19.25 -16.30 9.87
N LEU A 286 18.10 -16.05 10.49
CA LEU A 286 17.95 -15.96 11.94
C LEU A 286 17.92 -17.33 12.63
N GLU A 287 17.39 -18.37 11.97
CA GLU A 287 17.41 -19.75 12.46
C GLU A 287 18.82 -20.18 12.87
N LYS A 288 19.82 -19.80 12.06
CA LYS A 288 21.23 -20.12 12.30
C LYS A 288 21.92 -19.26 13.37
N LYS A 289 21.32 -18.12 13.77
CA LYS A 289 22.01 -17.08 14.57
C LYS A 289 21.36 -16.78 15.92
N ALA A 290 20.03 -16.84 16.03
CA ALA A 290 19.31 -16.39 17.22
C ALA A 290 17.91 -17.01 17.33
N LYS A 291 17.78 -18.10 18.10
CA LYS A 291 16.52 -18.87 18.25
C LYS A 291 15.32 -18.03 18.66
N GLY A 292 15.48 -17.05 19.56
CA GLY A 292 14.37 -16.18 19.99
C GLY A 292 13.88 -15.22 18.89
N LYS A 293 14.79 -14.70 18.05
CA LYS A 293 14.41 -13.83 16.92
C LYS A 293 13.82 -14.64 15.76
N TYR A 294 14.20 -15.91 15.65
CA TYR A 294 13.67 -16.81 14.64
C TYR A 294 12.16 -17.04 14.80
N GLU A 295 11.66 -17.30 16.01
CA GLU A 295 10.21 -17.54 16.21
C GLU A 295 9.36 -16.34 15.79
N VAL A 296 9.81 -15.12 16.08
CA VAL A 296 9.13 -13.89 15.63
C VAL A 296 9.15 -13.77 14.10
N ALA A 297 10.29 -14.05 13.47
CA ALA A 297 10.41 -14.02 12.01
C ALA A 297 9.56 -15.11 11.36
N LYS A 298 9.52 -16.32 11.93
CA LYS A 298 8.68 -17.42 11.49
C LYS A 298 7.19 -17.06 11.58
N ALA A 299 6.75 -16.45 12.68
CA ALA A 299 5.37 -15.98 12.80
C ALA A 299 5.00 -14.95 11.71
N LYS A 300 5.93 -14.05 11.34
CA LYS A 300 5.73 -13.12 10.21
C LYS A 300 5.60 -13.84 8.88
N VAL A 301 6.41 -14.88 8.64
CA VAL A 301 6.29 -15.74 7.45
C VAL A 301 4.93 -16.44 7.40
N ASP A 302 4.49 -17.03 8.52
CA ASP A 302 3.20 -17.72 8.61
C ASP A 302 2.02 -16.76 8.36
N GLN A 303 2.06 -15.54 8.89
CA GLN A 303 1.06 -14.52 8.60
C GLN A 303 1.10 -14.11 7.12
N GLN A 304 2.28 -13.89 6.58
CA GLN A 304 2.43 -13.49 5.18
C GLN A 304 1.91 -14.57 4.24
N GLN A 305 2.11 -15.85 4.57
CA GLN A 305 1.50 -16.97 3.85
C GLN A 305 -0.04 -16.90 3.92
N CYS A 306 -0.61 -16.57 5.08
CA CYS A 306 -2.07 -16.41 5.21
C CYS A 306 -2.62 -15.29 4.30
N ARG A 307 -1.84 -14.22 4.05
CA ARG A 307 -2.22 -13.18 3.07
C ARG A 307 -2.19 -13.71 1.64
N VAL A 308 -1.13 -14.43 1.27
CA VAL A 308 -1.04 -15.08 -0.05
C VAL A 308 -2.25 -15.99 -0.30
N ASP A 309 -2.60 -16.82 0.69
CA ASP A 309 -3.76 -17.72 0.61
C ASP A 309 -5.08 -16.95 0.51
N TRP A 310 -5.21 -15.84 1.23
CA TRP A 310 -6.37 -14.95 1.12
C TRP A 310 -6.50 -14.33 -0.27
N VAL A 311 -5.41 -13.80 -0.84
CA VAL A 311 -5.41 -13.21 -2.19
C VAL A 311 -5.78 -14.27 -3.24
N LEU A 312 -5.27 -15.50 -3.11
CA LEU A 312 -5.64 -16.62 -3.99
C LEU A 312 -7.15 -16.91 -3.94
N SER A 313 -7.73 -16.92 -2.73
CA SER A 313 -9.17 -17.10 -2.54
C SER A 313 -9.99 -15.99 -3.22
N GLU A 314 -9.57 -14.72 -3.07
CA GLU A 314 -10.23 -13.59 -3.74
C GLU A 314 -10.13 -13.68 -5.27
N ILE A 315 -9.00 -14.11 -5.82
CA ILE A 315 -8.84 -14.34 -7.27
C ILE A 315 -9.86 -15.37 -7.77
N GLU A 316 -10.08 -16.46 -7.04
CA GLU A 316 -11.07 -17.48 -7.42
C GLU A 316 -12.51 -16.93 -7.36
N LYS A 317 -12.86 -16.16 -6.32
CA LYS A 317 -14.17 -15.49 -6.24
C LYS A 317 -14.39 -14.53 -7.42
N ILE A 318 -13.40 -13.71 -7.76
CA ILE A 318 -13.46 -12.79 -8.92
C ILE A 318 -13.69 -13.58 -10.22
N LYS A 319 -13.05 -14.74 -10.39
CA LYS A 319 -13.26 -15.59 -11.57
C LYS A 319 -14.68 -16.14 -11.64
N GLU A 320 -15.22 -16.58 -10.51
CA GLU A 320 -16.59 -17.11 -10.42
C GLU A 320 -17.64 -16.04 -10.75
N GLU A 321 -17.49 -14.83 -10.22
CA GLU A 321 -18.36 -13.69 -10.51
C GLU A 321 -18.32 -13.29 -11.99
N GLN A 322 -17.11 -13.22 -12.59
CA GLN A 322 -16.97 -12.94 -14.02
C GLN A 322 -17.63 -14.03 -14.88
N LYS A 323 -17.55 -15.30 -14.46
CA LYS A 323 -18.20 -16.41 -15.15
C LYS A 323 -19.72 -16.33 -15.02
N ALA A 324 -20.25 -16.01 -13.84
CA ALA A 324 -21.68 -15.83 -13.61
C ALA A 324 -22.25 -14.71 -14.48
N ALA A 325 -21.59 -13.54 -14.50
CA ALA A 325 -21.99 -12.40 -15.33
C ALA A 325 -22.00 -12.73 -16.84
N ALA A 326 -21.07 -13.55 -17.32
CA ALA A 326 -21.04 -13.99 -18.72
C ALA A 326 -22.21 -14.94 -19.08
N CYS A 327 -22.66 -15.76 -18.13
CA CYS A 327 -23.80 -16.67 -18.34
C CYS A 327 -25.14 -15.92 -18.38
N GLU A 328 -25.33 -14.93 -17.51
CA GLU A 328 -26.57 -14.13 -17.46
C GLU A 328 -26.77 -13.27 -18.71
N GLY A 329 -25.68 -12.79 -19.33
CA GLY A 329 -25.74 -12.03 -20.59
C GLY A 329 -26.16 -12.86 -21.81
N SER A 330 -26.14 -14.19 -21.74
CA SER A 330 -26.41 -15.08 -22.88
C SER A 330 -27.87 -15.55 -22.99
N SER A 331 -28.64 -15.55 -21.90
CA SER A 331 -30.00 -16.11 -21.87
C SER A 331 -31.08 -15.23 -22.53
N GLY A 332 -30.78 -13.97 -22.88
CA GLY A 332 -31.77 -13.00 -23.37
C GLY A 332 -32.12 -13.05 -24.87
N LYS A 333 -31.55 -13.97 -25.67
CA LYS A 333 -31.68 -13.95 -27.15
C LYS A 333 -32.33 -15.15 -27.83
N THR A 334 -33.06 -16.00 -27.09
CA THR A 334 -34.01 -16.95 -27.72
C THR A 334 -35.40 -16.35 -27.78
N GLY A 335 -35.52 -15.25 -28.52
CA GLY A 335 -36.78 -14.83 -29.12
C GLY A 335 -37.23 -15.91 -30.09
N SER A 336 -37.92 -16.92 -29.57
CA SER A 336 -38.73 -17.84 -30.34
C SER A 336 -39.80 -17.01 -31.05
N SER A 337 -39.47 -16.54 -32.26
CA SER A 337 -40.43 -16.12 -33.27
C SER A 337 -41.35 -17.29 -33.56
N LYS A 338 -42.38 -17.43 -32.73
CA LYS A 338 -43.50 -18.34 -32.93
C LYS A 338 -44.28 -17.77 -34.11
N LYS A 339 -43.89 -18.22 -35.29
CA LYS A 339 -44.50 -18.01 -36.60
C LYS A 339 -46.00 -18.38 -36.49
N ARG A 340 -46.84 -17.41 -36.14
CA ARG A 340 -48.30 -17.55 -36.22
C ARG A 340 -48.65 -17.59 -37.70
N ARG A 341 -49.19 -18.73 -38.15
CA ARG A 341 -49.83 -18.87 -39.46
C ARG A 341 -51.05 -17.94 -39.52
N PRO A 342 -51.29 -17.25 -40.65
CA PRO A 342 -52.56 -16.58 -40.91
C PRO A 342 -53.62 -17.65 -41.18
N THR A 343 -54.71 -17.63 -40.43
CA THR A 343 -55.94 -18.38 -40.75
C THR A 343 -56.99 -17.36 -41.15
N ASP A 344 -57.50 -17.55 -42.35
CA ASP A 344 -58.52 -16.79 -43.04
C ASP A 344 -59.93 -17.26 -42.61
N GLY A 345 -60.92 -16.36 -42.58
CA GLY A 345 -62.35 -16.70 -42.53
C GLY A 345 -63.21 -16.05 -41.42
N SER A 346 -63.94 -14.99 -41.80
CA SER A 346 -65.39 -14.66 -41.57
C SER A 346 -66.06 -15.03 -40.22
N ASP A 347 -66.92 -14.25 -39.56
CA ASP A 347 -67.92 -13.27 -40.01
C ASP A 347 -68.59 -12.59 -38.77
N GLY A 348 -69.25 -11.44 -38.97
CA GLY A 348 -70.31 -10.92 -38.08
C GLY A 348 -69.93 -9.77 -37.12
N LEU A 349 -70.01 -8.50 -37.53
CA LEU A 349 -71.15 -7.57 -37.42
C LEU A 349 -71.41 -6.92 -36.04
N GLN A 350 -71.09 -5.62 -35.97
CA GLN A 350 -71.86 -4.46 -35.46
C GLN A 350 -70.95 -3.52 -34.65
N ASP A 351 -70.48 -2.42 -35.24
CA ASP A 351 -71.18 -1.13 -35.46
C ASP A 351 -71.21 -0.29 -34.18
N VAL A 352 -70.49 0.85 -34.19
CA VAL A 352 -70.71 2.14 -33.50
C VAL A 352 -69.47 3.04 -33.76
N VAL A 353 -69.54 3.89 -34.80
CA VAL A 353 -69.57 5.38 -34.74
C VAL A 353 -68.64 6.01 -33.66
N GLU A 354 -67.68 6.93 -33.84
CA GLU A 354 -67.25 7.88 -34.89
C GLU A 354 -65.98 8.61 -34.31
N PRO A 355 -65.47 9.78 -34.77
CA PRO A 355 -64.26 9.86 -35.59
C PRO A 355 -63.15 10.81 -35.05
N ARG A 356 -62.15 11.10 -35.93
CA ARG A 356 -61.35 12.35 -36.02
C ARG A 356 -60.17 12.46 -35.03
N LEU A 357 -58.95 12.92 -35.35
CA LEU A 357 -58.25 13.54 -36.48
C LEU A 357 -56.77 13.14 -36.35
N GLY A 358 -56.01 12.86 -37.41
CA GLY A 358 -55.23 13.91 -38.04
C GLY A 358 -53.83 13.42 -38.39
N LYS A 359 -53.60 13.21 -39.69
CA LYS A 359 -52.27 13.04 -40.29
C LYS A 359 -51.44 14.30 -40.06
N ARG A 360 -50.16 14.15 -39.71
CA ARG A 360 -49.12 15.07 -40.22
C ARG A 360 -47.78 14.37 -40.39
N ARG A 361 -47.51 13.99 -41.64
CA ARG A 361 -46.16 13.93 -42.20
C ARG A 361 -45.59 15.35 -42.22
N ARG A 362 -44.31 15.52 -41.89
CA ARG A 362 -43.51 16.62 -42.42
C ARG A 362 -42.13 16.07 -42.80
N MET A 363 -41.90 16.01 -44.11
CA MET A 363 -40.57 15.94 -44.71
C MET A 363 -40.05 17.36 -44.92
N GLY A 364 -38.72 17.47 -44.92
CA GLY A 364 -37.95 18.52 -45.58
C GLY A 364 -37.33 19.55 -44.63
N LYS A 365 -36.19 20.16 -44.94
CA LYS A 365 -35.33 20.11 -46.12
C LYS A 365 -34.17 21.14 -45.89
N THR A 366 -32.94 20.74 -46.25
CA THR A 366 -31.74 21.48 -46.73
C THR A 366 -31.33 22.88 -46.22
N ASP A 367 -30.01 22.95 -45.96
CA ASP A 367 -28.96 23.84 -46.49
C ASP A 367 -28.79 25.31 -46.05
N GLU A 368 -27.49 25.69 -46.17
CA GLU A 368 -26.83 27.00 -46.28
C GLU A 368 -26.61 27.81 -44.98
N ASP A 369 -25.37 28.07 -44.57
CA ASP A 369 -24.25 28.84 -45.17
C ASP A 369 -24.26 30.31 -44.71
N THR A 370 -23.08 30.94 -44.69
CA THR A 370 -22.69 32.28 -44.24
C THR A 370 -22.39 32.39 -42.72
N THR A 371 -21.31 33.02 -42.26
CA THR A 371 -20.53 34.12 -42.85
C THR A 371 -19.15 34.23 -42.18
N ASP A 372 -18.14 34.52 -43.00
CA ASP A 372 -16.88 35.17 -42.63
C ASP A 372 -17.07 36.46 -41.82
N LYS A 373 -16.08 36.77 -40.97
CA LYS A 373 -15.56 38.14 -40.79
C LYS A 373 -14.19 38.16 -40.10
N ASP A 374 -13.18 38.26 -40.94
CA ASP A 374 -12.03 39.18 -40.89
C ASP A 374 -12.09 40.32 -39.86
N LYS A 375 -10.94 40.56 -39.18
CA LYS A 375 -10.15 41.82 -39.15
C LYS A 375 -9.16 41.81 -37.97
N THR A 376 -7.83 41.77 -38.20
CA THR A 376 -6.87 42.92 -38.30
C THR A 376 -6.79 43.71 -36.98
N ASP A 377 -5.66 44.12 -36.41
CA ASP A 377 -4.38 44.59 -36.94
C ASP A 377 -3.40 44.76 -35.74
N GLU A 378 -2.10 44.53 -35.92
CA GLU A 378 -1.02 45.54 -35.88
C GLU A 378 -0.28 45.67 -34.52
N THR A 379 0.98 45.21 -34.49
CA THR A 379 2.22 46.01 -34.41
C THR A 379 2.49 46.66 -33.05
N GLU A 380 3.60 46.29 -32.41
CA GLU A 380 4.67 47.27 -32.23
C GLU A 380 6.02 46.62 -31.92
N GLU A 381 6.99 47.09 -32.69
CA GLU A 381 8.42 46.89 -32.68
C GLU A 381 9.04 47.86 -31.68
N VAL A 382 9.82 47.39 -30.69
CA VAL A 382 10.80 48.25 -30.01
C VAL A 382 12.08 47.47 -29.72
N LEU A 383 13.11 47.83 -30.48
CA LEU A 383 14.53 47.58 -30.25
C LEU A 383 15.01 48.27 -28.96
N ALA A 384 15.92 47.64 -28.21
CA ALA A 384 17.25 48.19 -27.88
C ALA A 384 17.91 47.47 -26.69
N SER A 385 19.02 46.79 -27.01
CA SER A 385 20.34 46.99 -26.42
C SER A 385 20.46 47.33 -24.92
N ARG A 386 21.09 46.43 -24.16
CA ARG A 386 22.17 46.83 -23.24
C ARG A 386 23.06 45.66 -22.84
N SER A 387 24.25 45.62 -23.44
CA SER A 387 25.45 45.06 -22.82
C SER A 387 25.78 45.82 -21.54
N ASN A 388 26.27 45.11 -20.52
CA ASN A 388 27.49 45.48 -19.79
C ASN A 388 27.89 44.38 -18.80
N ASN A 389 29.03 43.75 -19.11
CA ASN A 389 30.17 43.46 -18.25
C ASN A 389 29.96 43.42 -16.73
N LEU A 390 30.49 42.36 -16.10
CA LEU A 390 31.48 42.49 -15.03
C LEU A 390 32.28 41.18 -14.93
N SER A 391 33.59 41.36 -14.72
CA SER A 391 34.65 40.37 -14.54
C SER A 391 34.49 39.46 -13.33
#